data_AF-A0A6N2LI58-F1
#
_entry.id   AF-A0A6N2LI58-F1
#
_cell.length_a   1.000
_cell.length_b   1.000
_cell.length_c   1.000
_cell.angle_alpha   90.00
_cell.angle_beta   90.00
_cell.angle_gamma   90.00
#
_symmetry.space_group_name_H-M   'P 1'
#
loop_
_entity.id
_entity.type
_entity.pdbx_description
1 polymer ?
#
loop_
_entity_poly.entity_id
_entity_poly.type
_entity_poly.pdbx_seq_one_letter_code
_entity_poly.pdbx_strand_id
1 'polypeptide(L)'
;MYSNDQTYTSLGRRIFDISIQGITLRKNFNIAEKAGGVGIGIIEVFDNIIVNGSTLEIHLYWAGKGTTSVPDRGVHGPLISAIAVTPYLKKGGLSVGAVIGIVAASCVLAALFLLLLRMKGYLGGKDLEDKELRGLDLQTGYFTLRQIKHATNNFDPANRIGEGGFGPVYKGVLSDGPVIAVKQLSSKSRQGNREFVNEIGMISALQHPHLVKLYGCCIEGNQLLLVYEYLENNSLARALFGPEEHQLQLNWQTRKKILLGIAKGLSYLHEESRLKIVHRDIKATNVLLDNDLNAKISDFGLAKLDEEENTHISTRIAGTIGYMAPEYAMRGYLTDKADVYSFGVVALEIVSGESNTNYRPKEDLVHLLDWSLWIQG
;
A
#
# COMPACT_ATOMS: atom_id res chain seq x y z
N MET A 1 -18.89 49.11 52.69
CA MET A 1 -20.16 48.67 52.06
C MET A 1 -20.25 49.39 50.73
N TYR A 2 -20.16 48.68 49.60
CA TYR A 2 -20.35 49.30 48.29
C TYR A 2 -21.86 49.41 48.01
N SER A 3 -22.35 50.62 47.84
CA SER A 3 -23.75 50.94 47.50
C SER A 3 -23.99 50.87 45.99
N ASN A 4 -25.23 50.60 45.59
CA ASN A 4 -25.66 50.44 44.20
C ASN A 4 -25.94 51.79 43.50
N ASP A 5 -25.20 52.84 43.86
CA ASP A 5 -25.37 54.18 43.31
C ASP A 5 -24.64 54.36 41.96
N GLN A 6 -24.79 55.54 41.32
CA GLN A 6 -24.22 55.84 40.01
C GLN A 6 -22.77 56.37 40.07
N THR A 7 -22.08 56.22 41.19
CA THR A 7 -20.70 56.74 41.33
C THR A 7 -19.67 55.77 40.76
N TYR A 8 -18.52 56.30 40.34
CA TYR A 8 -17.41 55.54 39.75
C TYR A 8 -16.69 54.60 40.75
N THR A 9 -17.03 54.68 42.03
CA THR A 9 -16.54 53.83 43.12
C THR A 9 -17.43 52.58 43.34
N SER A 10 -18.49 52.40 42.56
CA SER A 10 -19.39 51.23 42.63
C SER A 10 -18.84 50.00 41.88
N LEU A 11 -19.36 48.82 42.22
CA LEU A 11 -19.09 47.57 41.49
C LEU A 11 -19.61 47.71 40.05
N GLY A 12 -18.72 47.69 39.07
CA GLY A 12 -19.06 47.97 37.68
C GLY A 12 -20.19 47.09 37.13
N ARG A 13 -21.16 47.71 36.43
CA ARG A 13 -22.31 47.02 35.82
C ARG A 13 -21.95 46.50 34.44
N ARG A 14 -22.23 45.24 34.16
CA ARG A 14 -21.98 44.62 32.85
C ARG A 14 -23.31 44.31 32.19
N ILE A 15 -23.69 45.14 31.23
CA ILE A 15 -25.00 45.09 30.57
C ILE A 15 -24.79 44.93 29.07
N PHE A 16 -25.40 43.92 28.47
CA PHE A 16 -25.28 43.66 27.03
C PHE A 16 -26.53 42.96 26.50
N ASP A 17 -26.73 43.00 25.20
CA ASP A 17 -27.80 42.28 24.51
C ASP A 17 -27.31 40.89 24.08
N ILE A 18 -28.18 39.89 24.13
CA ILE A 18 -27.90 38.53 23.65
C ILE A 18 -28.76 38.29 22.42
N SER A 19 -28.12 38.06 21.28
CA SER A 19 -28.79 37.67 20.03
C SER A 19 -28.28 36.32 19.55
N ILE A 20 -29.19 35.48 19.04
CA ILE A 20 -28.86 34.18 18.45
C ILE A 20 -29.51 34.13 17.06
N GLN A 21 -28.74 33.78 16.02
CA GLN A 21 -29.19 33.76 14.62
C GLN A 21 -29.85 35.09 14.18
N GLY A 22 -29.23 36.21 14.57
CA GLY A 22 -29.74 37.55 14.27
C GLY A 22 -30.96 38.01 15.07
N ILE A 23 -31.55 37.16 15.92
CA ILE A 23 -32.71 37.50 16.75
C ILE A 23 -32.24 37.88 18.16
N THR A 24 -32.54 39.08 18.62
CA THR A 24 -32.24 39.51 20.00
C THR A 24 -33.21 38.87 21.00
N LEU A 25 -32.70 37.97 21.83
CA LEU A 25 -33.46 37.19 22.82
C LEU A 25 -33.43 37.79 24.23
N ARG A 26 -32.40 38.60 24.53
CA ARG A 26 -32.31 39.39 25.77
C ARG A 26 -31.79 40.78 25.44
N LYS A 27 -32.46 41.80 25.97
CA LYS A 27 -31.99 43.20 25.92
C LYS A 27 -31.57 43.66 27.29
N ASN A 28 -30.49 44.44 27.35
CA ASN A 28 -29.89 44.98 28.58
C ASN A 28 -29.68 43.91 29.66
N PHE A 29 -29.18 42.73 29.27
CA PHE A 29 -28.97 41.63 30.18
C PHE A 29 -27.87 41.95 31.19
N ASN A 30 -28.24 41.95 32.48
CA ASN A 30 -27.36 42.19 33.60
C ASN A 30 -27.16 40.89 34.38
N ILE A 31 -25.97 40.31 34.28
CA ILE A 31 -25.65 38.99 34.85
C ILE A 31 -25.78 39.01 36.38
N ALA A 32 -25.23 40.03 37.04
CA ALA A 32 -25.19 40.09 38.51
C ALA A 32 -26.59 40.23 39.11
N GLU A 33 -27.45 41.01 38.46
CA GLU A 33 -28.85 41.14 38.85
C GLU A 33 -29.61 39.83 38.65
N LYS A 34 -29.41 39.17 37.50
CA LYS A 34 -30.05 37.90 37.20
C LYS A 34 -29.59 36.77 38.13
N ALA A 35 -28.31 36.79 38.53
CA ALA A 35 -27.70 35.84 39.46
C ALA A 35 -28.00 36.14 40.93
N GLY A 36 -28.62 37.27 41.24
CA GLY A 36 -28.90 37.69 42.62
C GLY A 36 -27.65 38.12 43.42
N GLY A 37 -26.52 38.39 42.74
CA GLY A 37 -25.27 38.76 43.38
C GLY A 37 -24.04 38.57 42.49
N VAL A 38 -22.86 38.94 43.01
CA VAL A 38 -21.56 38.82 42.32
C VAL A 38 -20.91 37.47 42.66
N GLY A 39 -20.23 36.84 41.70
CA GLY A 39 -19.52 35.57 41.90
C GLY A 39 -20.42 34.33 41.84
N ILE A 40 -21.71 34.50 41.54
CA ILE A 40 -22.68 33.42 41.38
C ILE A 40 -22.83 33.13 39.89
N GLY A 41 -22.57 31.87 39.50
CA GLY A 41 -22.81 31.41 38.14
C GLY A 41 -24.29 31.15 37.88
N ILE A 42 -24.76 31.51 36.68
CA ILE A 42 -26.12 31.21 36.20
C ILE A 42 -26.06 30.53 34.84
N ILE A 43 -27.11 29.77 34.52
CA ILE A 43 -27.30 29.12 33.22
C ILE A 43 -28.51 29.79 32.54
N GLU A 44 -28.32 30.30 31.33
CA GLU A 44 -29.40 30.74 30.46
C GLU A 44 -29.63 29.70 29.35
N VAL A 45 -30.88 29.24 29.23
CA VAL A 45 -31.29 28.25 28.23
C VAL A 45 -32.12 28.94 27.16
N PHE A 46 -31.79 28.67 25.90
CA PHE A 46 -32.51 29.17 24.73
C PHE A 46 -32.96 28.00 23.87
N ASP A 47 -34.25 27.68 23.92
CA ASP A 47 -34.84 26.58 23.17
C ASP A 47 -35.38 27.03 21.80
N ASN A 48 -35.63 26.06 20.93
CA ASN A 48 -36.27 26.25 19.62
C ASN A 48 -35.49 27.19 18.67
N ILE A 49 -34.16 27.25 18.80
CA ILE A 49 -33.30 27.97 17.85
C ILE A 49 -33.20 27.18 16.55
N ILE A 50 -33.66 27.79 15.46
CA ILE A 50 -33.55 27.20 14.12
C ILE A 50 -32.21 27.62 13.53
N VAL A 51 -31.38 26.64 13.19
CA VAL A 51 -30.09 26.85 12.52
C VAL A 51 -30.22 26.38 11.07
N ASN A 52 -30.26 27.34 10.14
CA ASN A 52 -30.28 27.04 8.71
C ASN A 52 -28.85 26.89 8.22
N GLY A 53 -28.43 25.66 7.92
CA GLY A 53 -27.06 25.34 7.51
C GLY A 53 -26.21 24.76 8.65
N SER A 54 -24.90 25.01 8.64
CA SER A 54 -23.94 24.41 9.57
C SER A 54 -23.42 25.36 10.66
N THR A 55 -23.86 26.63 10.67
CA THR A 55 -23.26 27.68 11.52
C THR A 55 -24.28 28.21 12.51
N LEU A 56 -23.94 28.16 13.80
CA LEU A 56 -24.68 28.81 14.88
C LEU A 56 -24.02 30.15 15.21
N GLU A 57 -24.74 31.26 15.01
CA GLU A 57 -24.28 32.60 15.35
C GLU A 57 -24.86 33.07 16.69
N ILE A 58 -23.97 33.53 17.60
CA ILE A 58 -24.34 34.08 18.91
C ILE A 58 -23.61 35.42 19.07
N HIS A 59 -24.37 36.51 19.25
CA HIS A 59 -23.84 37.86 19.45
C HIS A 59 -24.13 38.37 20.86
N LEU A 60 -23.10 38.93 21.48
CA LEU A 60 -23.15 39.56 22.80
C LEU A 60 -22.76 41.02 22.63
N TYR A 61 -23.76 41.89 22.54
CA TYR A 61 -23.55 43.25 22.07
C TYR A 61 -23.65 44.26 23.21
N TRP A 62 -22.59 45.04 23.43
CA TRP A 62 -22.61 46.14 24.37
C TRP A 62 -23.27 47.38 23.74
N ALA A 63 -24.53 47.64 24.08
CA ALA A 63 -25.30 48.76 23.56
C ALA A 63 -24.99 50.11 24.24
N GLY A 64 -23.75 50.32 24.71
CA GLY A 64 -23.35 51.56 25.37
C GLY A 64 -23.81 51.72 26.82
N LYS A 65 -24.27 50.64 27.47
CA LYS A 65 -24.82 50.66 28.83
C LYS A 65 -23.98 49.81 29.80
N GLY A 66 -23.79 50.31 31.01
CA GLY A 66 -22.91 49.69 32.00
C GLY A 66 -21.58 50.41 32.13
N THR A 67 -20.69 49.86 32.94
CA THR A 67 -19.44 50.49 33.37
C THR A 67 -18.31 50.18 32.39
N THR A 68 -17.65 51.21 31.86
CA THR A 68 -16.53 51.09 30.92
C THR A 68 -15.15 51.16 31.58
N SER A 69 -15.08 51.62 32.83
CA SER A 69 -13.84 51.74 33.60
C SER A 69 -14.10 51.51 35.09
N VAL A 70 -13.22 50.76 35.75
CA VAL A 70 -13.27 50.49 37.20
C VAL A 70 -11.92 50.97 37.79
N PRO A 71 -11.91 51.68 38.93
CA PRO A 71 -10.70 52.34 39.44
C PRO A 71 -9.58 51.38 39.87
N ASP A 72 -9.93 50.19 40.38
CA ASP A 72 -8.96 49.20 40.82
C ASP A 72 -8.73 48.12 39.77
N ARG A 73 -7.45 47.86 39.42
CA ARG A 73 -7.08 46.75 38.54
C ARG A 73 -7.20 45.42 39.30
N GLY A 74 -8.03 44.50 38.82
CA GLY A 74 -8.20 43.17 39.38
C GLY A 74 -8.37 42.07 38.33
N VAL A 75 -8.37 40.81 38.78
CA VAL A 75 -8.67 39.64 37.93
C VAL A 75 -10.16 39.35 38.03
N HIS A 76 -10.91 39.56 36.95
CA HIS A 76 -12.38 39.57 36.97
C HIS A 76 -13.05 38.29 36.42
N GLY A 77 -12.27 37.25 36.10
CA GLY A 77 -12.78 36.01 35.52
C GLY A 77 -13.44 36.19 34.13
N PRO A 78 -13.78 35.09 33.44
CA PRO A 78 -14.51 35.17 32.17
C PRO A 78 -15.99 35.48 32.42
N LEU A 79 -16.57 36.34 31.57
CA LEU A 79 -18.01 36.68 31.59
C LEU A 79 -18.89 35.47 31.22
N ILE A 80 -18.35 34.58 30.39
CA ILE A 80 -18.99 33.35 29.93
C ILE A 80 -17.97 32.23 30.07
N SER A 81 -18.32 31.22 30.86
CA SER A 81 -17.45 30.07 31.13
C SER A 81 -17.59 28.98 30.07
N ALA A 82 -18.79 28.76 29.52
CA ALA A 82 -19.06 27.75 28.51
C ALA A 82 -20.35 28.04 27.71
N ILE A 83 -20.40 27.50 26.48
CA ILE A 83 -21.61 27.43 25.66
C ILE A 83 -21.79 25.96 25.25
N ALA A 84 -22.97 25.39 25.54
CA ALA A 84 -23.33 24.03 25.15
C ALA A 84 -24.44 24.07 24.10
N VAL A 85 -24.29 23.29 23.03
CA VAL A 85 -25.25 23.22 21.92
C VAL A 85 -25.70 21.77 21.75
N THR A 86 -27.00 21.52 21.95
CA THR A 86 -27.61 20.20 21.79
C THR A 86 -28.54 20.18 20.58
N PRO A 87 -28.24 19.40 19.52
CA PRO A 87 -29.10 19.34 18.35
C PRO A 87 -30.39 18.58 18.64
N TYR A 88 -31.54 19.21 18.39
CA TYR A 88 -32.84 18.55 18.46
C TYR A 88 -33.20 17.94 17.10
N LEU A 89 -32.83 16.67 16.89
CA LEU A 89 -33.22 15.93 15.70
C LEU A 89 -34.63 15.34 15.90
N LYS A 90 -35.63 15.92 15.22
CA LYS A 90 -36.95 15.28 15.08
C LYS A 90 -36.76 13.99 14.26
N LYS A 91 -36.73 12.83 14.91
CA LYS A 91 -36.77 11.53 14.22
C LYS A 91 -38.17 11.30 13.65
N GLY A 92 -38.37 11.67 12.39
CA GLY A 92 -39.45 11.10 11.58
C GLY A 92 -39.05 9.71 11.13
N GLY A 93 -39.54 8.67 11.80
CA GLY A 93 -39.39 7.29 11.31
C GLY A 93 -40.35 7.01 10.16
N LEU A 94 -39.94 6.17 9.21
CA LEU A 94 -40.87 5.61 8.21
C LEU A 94 -41.95 4.77 8.92
N SER A 95 -43.17 4.76 8.38
CA SER A 95 -44.23 3.91 8.91
C SER A 95 -43.84 2.43 8.82
N VAL A 96 -44.32 1.62 9.76
CA VAL A 96 -44.07 0.16 9.78
C VAL A 96 -44.44 -0.48 8.44
N GLY A 97 -45.52 -0.02 7.79
CA GLY A 97 -45.93 -0.48 6.47
C GLY A 97 -44.92 -0.16 5.36
N ALA A 98 -44.28 1.00 5.39
CA ALA A 98 -43.24 1.37 4.44
C ALA A 98 -41.96 0.51 4.64
N VAL A 99 -41.60 0.22 5.89
CA VAL A 99 -40.46 -0.67 6.20
C VAL A 99 -40.73 -2.08 5.69
N ILE A 100 -41.92 -2.63 5.94
CA ILE A 100 -42.32 -3.97 5.44
C ILE A 100 -42.29 -4.00 3.91
N GLY A 101 -42.78 -2.94 3.23
CA GLY A 101 -42.74 -2.83 1.77
C GLY A 101 -41.32 -2.84 1.21
N ILE A 102 -40.40 -2.09 1.81
CA ILE A 102 -38.98 -2.04 1.39
C ILE A 102 -38.31 -3.40 1.60
N VAL A 103 -38.55 -4.06 2.74
CA VAL A 103 -37.99 -5.38 3.03
C VAL A 103 -38.53 -6.44 2.06
N ALA A 104 -39.84 -6.43 1.79
CA ALA A 104 -40.42 -7.37 0.83
C ALA A 104 -39.87 -7.16 -0.60
N ALA A 105 -39.79 -5.91 -1.06
CA ALA A 105 -39.25 -5.59 -2.38
C ALA A 105 -37.76 -5.96 -2.51
N SER A 106 -36.96 -5.71 -1.48
CA SER A 106 -35.54 -6.08 -1.47
C SER A 106 -35.32 -7.60 -1.44
N CYS A 107 -36.14 -8.35 -0.71
CA CYS A 107 -36.13 -9.82 -0.75
C CYS A 107 -36.49 -10.37 -2.13
N VAL A 108 -37.49 -9.79 -2.81
CA VAL A 108 -37.87 -10.19 -4.17
C VAL A 108 -36.76 -9.88 -5.18
N LEU A 109 -36.14 -8.70 -5.08
CA LEU A 109 -34.99 -8.33 -5.94
C LEU A 109 -33.79 -9.25 -5.69
N ALA A 110 -33.49 -9.59 -4.44
CA ALA A 110 -32.43 -10.53 -4.11
C ALA A 110 -32.74 -11.94 -4.65
N ALA A 111 -33.98 -12.40 -4.54
CA ALA A 111 -34.40 -13.68 -5.11
C ALA A 111 -34.29 -13.70 -6.63
N LEU A 112 -34.75 -12.65 -7.32
CA LEU A 112 -34.60 -12.50 -8.78
C LEU A 112 -33.13 -12.44 -9.20
N PHE A 113 -32.29 -11.74 -8.44
CA PHE A 113 -30.85 -11.67 -8.69
C PHE A 113 -30.18 -13.05 -8.52
N LEU A 114 -30.52 -13.80 -7.47
CA LEU A 114 -30.04 -15.17 -7.28
C LEU A 114 -30.53 -16.11 -8.38
N LEU A 115 -31.76 -15.92 -8.87
CA LEU A 115 -32.33 -16.71 -9.96
C LEU A 115 -31.62 -16.39 -11.29
N LEU A 116 -31.32 -15.11 -11.55
CA LEU A 116 -30.50 -14.67 -12.70
C LEU A 116 -29.07 -15.22 -12.62
N LEU A 117 -28.44 -15.18 -11.44
CA LEU A 117 -27.11 -15.76 -11.23
C LEU A 117 -27.13 -17.28 -11.43
N ARG A 118 -28.21 -17.95 -11.02
CA ARG A 118 -28.40 -19.38 -11.28
C ARG A 118 -28.63 -19.69 -12.76
N MET A 119 -29.40 -18.86 -13.48
CA MET A 119 -29.61 -18.99 -14.93
C MET A 119 -28.33 -18.68 -15.72
N LYS A 120 -27.48 -17.77 -15.23
CA LYS A 120 -26.16 -17.46 -15.79
C LYS A 120 -25.04 -18.39 -15.31
N GLY A 121 -25.36 -19.46 -14.57
CA GLY A 121 -24.37 -20.48 -14.17
C GLY A 121 -23.49 -20.14 -12.95
N TYR A 122 -23.58 -18.94 -12.37
CA TYR A 122 -22.72 -18.51 -11.25
C TYR A 122 -23.02 -19.19 -9.90
N LEU A 123 -24.24 -19.71 -9.70
CA LEU A 123 -24.67 -20.32 -8.42
C LEU A 123 -24.99 -21.82 -8.50
N GLY A 124 -24.69 -22.47 -9.63
CA GLY A 124 -25.00 -23.88 -9.86
C GLY A 124 -23.77 -24.65 -10.32
N GLY A 125 -23.02 -25.21 -9.37
CA GLY A 125 -22.00 -26.21 -9.67
C GLY A 125 -22.67 -27.50 -10.17
N LYS A 126 -22.69 -27.68 -11.48
CA LYS A 126 -22.59 -28.99 -12.13
C LYS A 126 -21.71 -28.82 -13.37
N ASP A 127 -20.68 -29.66 -13.43
CA ASP A 127 -19.75 -29.84 -14.53
C ASP A 127 -20.44 -29.69 -15.88
N LEU A 128 -20.05 -28.68 -16.66
CA LEU A 128 -20.13 -28.59 -18.12
C LEU A 128 -19.61 -27.21 -18.52
N GLU A 129 -18.31 -27.09 -18.78
CA GLU A 129 -17.74 -26.20 -19.80
C GLU A 129 -16.22 -26.38 -19.87
N ASP A 130 -15.78 -27.52 -20.43
CA ASP A 130 -14.36 -27.85 -20.65
C ASP A 130 -13.89 -27.57 -22.10
N LYS A 131 -14.55 -26.62 -22.77
CA LYS A 131 -14.23 -26.28 -24.18
C LYS A 131 -14.11 -24.80 -24.52
N GLU A 132 -14.67 -23.87 -23.75
CA GLU A 132 -14.55 -22.43 -24.05
C GLU A 132 -13.41 -21.71 -23.32
N LEU A 133 -12.80 -22.34 -22.30
CA LEU A 133 -11.65 -21.79 -21.57
C LEU A 133 -10.31 -21.89 -22.33
N ARG A 134 -10.28 -22.42 -23.55
CA ARG A 134 -9.03 -22.83 -24.22
C ARG A 134 -8.22 -21.71 -24.89
N GLY A 135 -8.63 -20.44 -24.74
CA GLY A 135 -7.92 -19.31 -25.36
C GLY A 135 -8.08 -17.94 -24.66
N LEU A 136 -8.75 -17.89 -23.50
CA LEU A 136 -9.02 -16.65 -22.75
C LEU A 136 -8.05 -16.46 -21.56
N ASP A 137 -7.26 -17.47 -21.21
CA ASP A 137 -6.49 -17.52 -19.96
C ASP A 137 -5.36 -16.48 -19.89
N LEU A 138 -4.66 -16.23 -21.00
CA LEU A 138 -3.68 -15.14 -21.10
C LEU A 138 -4.33 -13.74 -21.21
N GLN A 139 -5.60 -13.67 -21.62
CA GLN A 139 -6.32 -12.40 -21.76
C GLN A 139 -6.92 -11.92 -20.44
N THR A 140 -7.31 -12.83 -19.55
CA THR A 140 -7.89 -12.47 -18.24
C THR A 140 -6.83 -12.27 -17.17
N GLY A 141 -5.67 -12.91 -17.26
CA GLY A 141 -4.61 -12.84 -16.24
C GLY A 141 -4.95 -13.55 -14.92
N TYR A 142 -6.02 -14.35 -14.90
CA TYR A 142 -6.47 -15.12 -13.75
C TYR A 142 -6.61 -16.59 -14.11
N PHE A 143 -5.97 -17.45 -13.31
CA PHE A 143 -5.99 -18.90 -13.47
C PHE A 143 -6.71 -19.56 -12.30
N THR A 144 -7.49 -20.59 -12.58
CA THR A 144 -8.09 -21.44 -11.53
C THR A 144 -7.08 -22.42 -10.96
N LEU A 145 -7.26 -22.83 -9.70
CA LEU A 145 -6.36 -23.82 -9.07
C LEU A 145 -6.41 -25.17 -9.81
N ARG A 146 -7.57 -25.52 -10.39
CA ARG A 146 -7.73 -26.72 -11.20
C ARG A 146 -6.85 -26.66 -12.47
N GLN A 147 -6.84 -25.53 -13.17
CA GLN A 147 -5.96 -25.33 -14.34
C GLN A 147 -4.49 -25.46 -13.95
N ILE A 148 -4.07 -24.80 -12.87
CA ILE A 148 -2.66 -24.85 -12.44
C ILE A 148 -2.25 -26.26 -11.99
N LYS A 149 -3.13 -26.97 -11.28
CA LYS A 149 -2.90 -28.38 -10.93
C LYS A 149 -2.78 -29.25 -12.17
N HIS A 150 -3.64 -29.07 -13.16
CA HIS A 150 -3.54 -29.82 -14.41
C HIS A 150 -2.19 -29.53 -15.12
N ALA A 151 -1.83 -28.25 -15.24
CA ALA A 151 -0.61 -27.83 -15.93
C ALA A 151 0.68 -28.33 -15.25
N THR A 152 0.69 -28.46 -13.93
CA THR A 152 1.87 -28.85 -13.13
C THR A 152 1.91 -30.33 -12.73
N ASN A 153 0.98 -31.14 -13.24
CA ASN A 153 0.75 -32.52 -12.78
C ASN A 153 0.52 -32.61 -11.25
N ASN A 154 -0.36 -31.74 -10.75
CA ASN A 154 -0.70 -31.56 -9.33
C ASN A 154 0.52 -31.21 -8.46
N PHE A 155 1.32 -30.25 -8.92
CA PHE A 155 2.56 -29.81 -8.26
C PHE A 155 3.54 -30.97 -8.03
N ASP A 156 3.71 -31.82 -9.06
CA ASP A 156 4.63 -32.96 -9.02
C ASP A 156 6.03 -32.49 -8.61
N PRO A 157 6.68 -33.10 -7.60
CA PRO A 157 8.06 -32.79 -7.22
C PRO A 157 9.05 -32.88 -8.39
N ALA A 158 8.80 -33.73 -9.38
CA ALA A 158 9.62 -33.83 -10.59
C ALA A 158 9.58 -32.55 -11.46
N ASN A 159 8.52 -31.76 -11.34
CA ASN A 159 8.36 -30.47 -12.03
C ASN A 159 8.92 -29.30 -11.23
N ARG A 160 9.50 -29.53 -10.05
CA ARG A 160 10.08 -28.47 -9.22
C ARG A 160 11.37 -27.95 -9.86
N ILE A 161 11.38 -26.67 -10.22
CA ILE A 161 12.53 -26.02 -10.91
C ILE A 161 13.33 -25.07 -10.03
N GLY A 162 12.80 -24.75 -8.84
CA GLY A 162 13.48 -23.91 -7.85
C GLY A 162 12.72 -23.83 -6.54
N GLU A 163 13.42 -23.40 -5.50
CA GLU A 163 12.86 -23.05 -4.20
C GLU A 163 13.64 -21.87 -3.64
N GLY A 164 12.92 -20.82 -3.26
CA GLY A 164 13.50 -19.64 -2.61
C GLY A 164 12.76 -19.28 -1.33
N GLY A 165 13.09 -18.13 -0.74
CA GLY A 165 12.41 -17.62 0.47
C GLY A 165 10.88 -17.43 0.32
N PHE A 166 10.41 -17.44 -0.91
CA PHE A 166 9.01 -17.22 -1.28
C PHE A 166 8.21 -18.51 -1.47
N GLY A 167 8.88 -19.65 -1.57
CA GLY A 167 8.28 -20.97 -1.78
C GLY A 167 8.78 -21.67 -3.06
N PRO A 168 8.20 -22.84 -3.38
CA PRO A 168 8.58 -23.62 -4.55
C PRO A 168 8.11 -22.98 -5.87
N VAL A 169 8.90 -23.19 -6.92
CA VAL A 169 8.55 -22.88 -8.31
C VAL A 169 8.43 -24.18 -9.09
N TYR A 170 7.33 -24.36 -9.81
CA TYR A 170 7.05 -25.54 -10.62
C TYR A 170 6.99 -25.18 -12.10
N LYS A 171 7.56 -26.03 -12.95
CA LYS A 171 7.30 -26.03 -14.38
C LYS A 171 5.91 -26.60 -14.66
N GLY A 172 5.19 -26.00 -15.59
CA GLY A 172 3.93 -26.54 -16.08
C GLY A 172 3.75 -26.31 -17.57
N VAL A 173 2.75 -26.96 -18.15
CA VAL A 173 2.32 -26.76 -19.53
C VAL A 173 0.84 -26.46 -19.51
N LEU A 174 0.44 -25.26 -19.94
CA LEU A 174 -0.97 -24.91 -20.06
C LEU A 174 -1.64 -25.74 -21.16
N SER A 175 -2.96 -25.89 -21.08
CA SER A 175 -3.73 -26.73 -22.00
C SER A 175 -3.67 -26.27 -23.47
N ASP A 176 -3.36 -24.99 -23.69
CA ASP A 176 -3.14 -24.35 -25.00
C ASP A 176 -1.69 -24.49 -25.51
N GLY A 177 -0.77 -25.08 -24.72
CA GLY A 177 0.60 -25.38 -25.13
C GLY A 177 1.74 -24.54 -24.51
N PRO A 178 1.55 -23.28 -24.06
CA PRO A 178 2.61 -22.52 -23.41
C PRO A 178 3.19 -23.22 -22.18
N VAL A 179 4.52 -23.23 -22.12
CA VAL A 179 5.26 -23.68 -20.93
C VAL A 179 5.33 -22.52 -19.94
N ILE A 180 5.00 -22.79 -18.68
CA ILE A 180 4.89 -21.78 -17.62
C ILE A 180 5.76 -22.12 -16.42
N ALA A 181 6.12 -21.09 -15.66
CA ALA A 181 6.69 -21.21 -14.33
C ALA A 181 5.65 -20.74 -13.29
N VAL A 182 5.30 -21.61 -12.36
CA VAL A 182 4.31 -21.37 -11.31
C VAL A 182 5.04 -21.19 -9.98
N LYS A 183 5.15 -19.95 -9.51
CA LYS A 183 5.71 -19.59 -8.20
C LYS A 183 4.60 -19.69 -7.16
N GLN A 184 4.72 -20.64 -6.24
CA GLN A 184 3.78 -20.81 -5.14
C GLN A 184 4.25 -20.03 -3.92
N LEU A 185 3.47 -19.04 -3.51
CA LEU A 185 3.81 -18.21 -2.36
C LEU A 185 3.24 -18.78 -1.06
N SER A 186 4.01 -18.65 0.02
CA SER A 186 3.57 -19.06 1.36
C SER A 186 2.46 -18.14 1.90
N SER A 187 1.21 -18.57 1.77
CA SER A 187 0.02 -17.90 2.32
C SER A 187 -0.03 -17.86 3.85
N LYS A 188 0.85 -18.63 4.52
CA LYS A 188 0.94 -18.70 5.99
C LYS A 188 1.69 -17.52 6.61
N SER A 189 2.32 -16.66 5.81
CA SER A 189 3.12 -15.54 6.30
C SER A 189 2.54 -14.19 5.87
N ARG A 190 2.54 -13.21 6.78
CA ARG A 190 2.20 -11.81 6.44
C ARG A 190 3.13 -11.21 5.38
N GLN A 191 4.37 -11.70 5.33
CA GLN A 191 5.38 -11.28 4.36
C GLN A 191 5.02 -11.77 2.96
N GLY A 192 4.75 -13.07 2.77
CA GLY A 192 4.39 -13.65 1.47
C GLY A 192 3.14 -13.02 0.86
N ASN A 193 2.13 -12.68 1.66
CA ASN A 193 0.94 -11.97 1.16
C ASN A 193 1.27 -10.56 0.66
N ARG A 194 2.17 -9.82 1.35
CA ARG A 194 2.59 -8.48 0.91
C ARG A 194 3.40 -8.56 -0.37
N GLU A 195 4.32 -9.50 -0.45
CA GLU A 195 5.15 -9.70 -1.64
C GLU A 195 4.32 -10.16 -2.84
N PHE A 196 3.30 -11.01 -2.65
CA PHE A 196 2.35 -11.36 -3.71
C PHE A 196 1.65 -10.12 -4.30
N VAL A 197 1.05 -9.31 -3.43
CA VAL A 197 0.33 -8.10 -3.86
C VAL A 197 1.29 -7.11 -4.50
N ASN A 198 2.49 -6.98 -3.94
CA ASN A 198 3.52 -6.10 -4.49
C ASN A 198 3.98 -6.58 -5.87
N GLU A 199 4.26 -7.87 -6.02
CA GLU A 199 4.73 -8.46 -7.26
C GLU A 199 3.68 -8.29 -8.37
N ILE A 200 2.41 -8.62 -8.11
CA ILE A 200 1.32 -8.35 -9.08
C ILE A 200 1.22 -6.86 -9.40
N GLY A 201 1.22 -6.00 -8.39
CA GLY A 201 1.07 -4.56 -8.58
C GLY A 201 2.20 -3.94 -9.40
N MET A 202 3.44 -4.40 -9.21
CA MET A 202 4.62 -3.85 -9.88
C MET A 202 4.77 -4.41 -11.29
N ILE A 203 4.75 -5.74 -11.47
CA ILE A 203 5.10 -6.36 -12.76
C ILE A 203 3.96 -6.33 -13.79
N SER A 204 2.70 -6.23 -13.35
CA SER A 204 1.54 -6.26 -14.27
C SER A 204 1.50 -5.08 -15.24
N ALA A 205 2.11 -3.95 -14.87
CA ALA A 205 2.17 -2.74 -15.71
C ALA A 205 3.49 -2.61 -16.50
N LEU A 206 4.41 -3.58 -16.36
CA LEU A 206 5.74 -3.52 -16.96
C LEU A 206 5.84 -4.54 -18.09
N GLN A 207 6.32 -4.07 -19.24
CA GLN A 207 6.59 -4.94 -20.38
C GLN A 207 7.87 -4.50 -21.05
N HIS A 208 8.89 -5.35 -20.94
CA HIS A 208 10.21 -5.07 -21.51
C HIS A 208 10.95 -6.38 -21.79
N PRO A 209 11.74 -6.50 -22.89
CA PRO A 209 12.43 -7.74 -23.26
C PRO A 209 13.38 -8.30 -22.20
N HIS A 210 13.87 -7.46 -21.29
CA HIS A 210 14.79 -7.83 -20.21
C HIS A 210 14.12 -7.92 -18.83
N LEU A 211 12.79 -7.97 -18.77
CA LEU A 211 12.04 -8.30 -17.56
C LEU A 211 11.21 -9.56 -17.81
N VAL A 212 11.03 -10.39 -16.78
CA VAL A 212 10.20 -11.59 -16.89
C VAL A 212 8.73 -11.21 -17.03
N LYS A 213 8.04 -11.80 -18.00
CA LYS A 213 6.63 -11.60 -18.25
C LYS A 213 5.78 -12.41 -17.27
N LEU A 214 4.98 -11.70 -16.47
CA LEU A 214 3.88 -12.29 -15.70
C LEU A 214 2.70 -12.54 -16.65
N TYR A 215 2.22 -13.77 -16.70
CA TYR A 215 1.00 -14.15 -17.40
C TYR A 215 -0.25 -13.93 -16.55
N GLY A 216 -0.14 -14.13 -15.23
CA GLY A 216 -1.25 -13.88 -14.33
C GLY A 216 -1.06 -14.51 -12.95
N CYS A 217 -2.16 -14.66 -12.23
CA CYS A 217 -2.15 -15.22 -10.88
C CYS A 217 -3.31 -16.18 -10.62
N CYS A 218 -3.18 -17.00 -9.59
CA CYS A 218 -4.27 -17.80 -9.02
C CYS A 218 -4.43 -17.42 -7.55
N ILE A 219 -5.67 -17.07 -7.18
CA ILE A 219 -6.06 -16.69 -5.81
C ILE A 219 -7.27 -17.55 -5.43
N GLU A 220 -7.02 -18.73 -4.88
CA GLU A 220 -8.09 -19.66 -4.47
C GLU A 220 -7.82 -20.26 -3.09
N GLY A 221 -8.72 -19.99 -2.13
CA GLY A 221 -8.56 -20.42 -0.75
C GLY A 221 -7.26 -19.89 -0.13
N ASN A 222 -6.37 -20.80 0.27
CA ASN A 222 -5.05 -20.47 0.82
C ASN A 222 -3.92 -20.61 -0.22
N GLN A 223 -4.23 -20.64 -1.51
CA GLN A 223 -3.23 -20.74 -2.58
C GLN A 223 -3.06 -19.37 -3.25
N LEU A 224 -1.85 -18.83 -3.16
CA LEU A 224 -1.40 -17.63 -3.88
C LEU A 224 -0.31 -18.06 -4.86
N LEU A 225 -0.64 -18.08 -6.15
CA LEU A 225 0.26 -18.55 -7.21
C LEU A 225 0.46 -17.44 -8.23
N LEU A 226 1.70 -17.27 -8.68
CA LEU A 226 2.06 -16.38 -9.79
C LEU A 226 2.52 -17.24 -10.97
N VAL A 227 2.01 -16.90 -12.15
CA VAL A 227 2.25 -17.64 -13.40
C VAL A 227 3.08 -16.77 -14.33
N TYR A 228 4.29 -17.21 -14.65
CA TYR A 228 5.23 -16.52 -15.53
C TYR A 228 5.49 -17.31 -16.80
N GLU A 229 6.07 -16.62 -17.78
CA GLU A 229 6.82 -17.29 -18.84
C GLU A 229 7.90 -18.22 -18.24
N TYR A 230 8.03 -19.41 -18.82
CA TYR A 230 9.13 -20.31 -18.47
C TYR A 230 10.40 -19.91 -19.24
N LEU A 231 11.56 -19.99 -18.58
CA LEU A 231 12.85 -19.65 -19.16
C LEU A 231 13.79 -20.86 -19.05
N GLU A 232 14.26 -21.35 -20.21
CA GLU A 232 14.87 -22.67 -20.38
C GLU A 232 16.17 -22.83 -19.61
N ASN A 233 16.97 -21.78 -19.57
CA ASN A 233 18.31 -21.78 -18.98
C ASN A 233 18.31 -21.39 -17.50
N ASN A 234 17.13 -21.26 -16.89
CA ASN A 234 16.94 -20.98 -15.46
C ASN A 234 17.71 -19.71 -15.01
N SER A 235 18.09 -19.61 -13.74
CA SER A 235 18.81 -18.46 -13.19
C SER A 235 20.27 -18.40 -13.60
N LEU A 236 20.79 -17.19 -13.71
CA LEU A 236 22.20 -16.91 -13.95
C LEU A 236 23.08 -17.53 -12.86
N ALA A 237 22.63 -17.54 -11.60
CA ALA A 237 23.33 -18.22 -10.52
C ALA A 237 23.49 -19.74 -10.77
N ARG A 238 22.45 -20.41 -11.30
CA ARG A 238 22.54 -21.83 -11.67
C ARG A 238 23.48 -22.02 -12.87
N ALA A 239 23.40 -21.13 -13.86
CA ALA A 239 24.25 -21.19 -15.05
C ALA A 239 25.74 -20.97 -14.74
N LEU A 240 26.08 -20.13 -13.75
CA LEU A 240 27.46 -19.84 -13.36
C LEU A 240 28.00 -20.75 -12.25
N PHE A 241 27.18 -21.04 -11.23
CA PHE A 241 27.64 -21.62 -9.95
C PHE A 241 26.88 -22.89 -9.56
N GLY A 242 25.95 -23.36 -10.39
CA GLY A 242 25.18 -24.56 -10.12
C GLY A 242 26.05 -25.83 -10.15
N PRO A 243 25.46 -27.01 -9.92
CA PRO A 243 26.12 -28.28 -10.20
C PRO A 243 26.62 -28.34 -11.66
N GLU A 244 27.71 -29.07 -11.90
CA GLU A 244 28.41 -29.10 -13.21
C GLU A 244 27.47 -29.45 -14.37
N GLU A 245 26.50 -30.34 -14.15
CA GLU A 245 25.49 -30.74 -15.13
C GLU A 245 24.49 -29.63 -15.51
N HIS A 246 24.46 -28.53 -14.75
CA HIS A 246 23.59 -27.38 -14.97
C HIS A 246 24.34 -26.10 -15.33
N GLN A 247 25.67 -26.09 -15.24
CA GLN A 247 26.48 -24.94 -15.60
C GLN A 247 26.50 -24.75 -17.12
N LEU A 248 26.50 -23.50 -17.54
CA LEU A 248 26.59 -23.14 -18.95
C LEU A 248 27.99 -22.56 -19.24
N GLN A 249 28.58 -22.98 -20.35
CA GLN A 249 29.83 -22.42 -20.84
C GLN A 249 29.59 -21.05 -21.47
N LEU A 250 29.54 -20.02 -20.62
CA LEU A 250 29.31 -18.64 -21.03
C LEU A 250 30.63 -18.00 -21.45
N ASN A 251 30.89 -17.95 -22.76
CA ASN A 251 32.02 -17.19 -23.29
C ASN A 251 31.86 -15.68 -23.01
N TRP A 252 32.94 -14.92 -23.19
CA TRP A 252 32.94 -13.48 -22.87
C TRP A 252 31.88 -12.69 -23.63
N GLN A 253 31.63 -13.02 -24.90
CA GLN A 253 30.61 -12.32 -25.69
C GLN A 253 29.21 -12.54 -25.13
N THR A 254 28.89 -13.76 -24.68
CA THR A 254 27.63 -14.09 -24.02
C THR A 254 27.53 -13.41 -22.65
N ARG A 255 28.61 -13.38 -21.85
CA ARG A 255 28.65 -12.66 -20.57
C ARG A 255 28.36 -11.17 -20.75
N LYS A 256 28.98 -10.54 -21.76
CA LYS A 256 28.73 -9.14 -22.13
C LYS A 256 27.28 -8.91 -22.57
N LYS A 257 26.70 -9.83 -23.35
CA LYS A 257 25.29 -9.79 -23.74
C LYS A 257 24.35 -9.83 -22.53
N ILE A 258 24.64 -10.71 -21.57
CA ILE A 258 23.89 -10.82 -20.30
C ILE A 258 23.98 -9.53 -19.50
N LEU A 259 25.19 -8.99 -19.28
CA LEU A 259 25.43 -7.72 -18.60
C LEU A 259 24.62 -6.57 -19.23
N LEU A 260 24.67 -6.47 -20.56
CA LEU A 260 23.93 -5.45 -21.29
C LEU A 260 22.41 -5.63 -21.14
N GLY A 261 21.92 -6.87 -21.14
CA GLY A 261 20.50 -7.16 -20.92
C GLY A 261 20.03 -6.73 -19.53
N ILE A 262 20.79 -7.04 -18.49
CA ILE A 262 20.47 -6.63 -17.12
C ILE A 262 20.48 -5.09 -17.02
N ALA A 263 21.51 -4.43 -17.56
CA ALA A 263 21.61 -2.97 -17.55
C ALA A 263 20.42 -2.30 -18.27
N LYS A 264 19.99 -2.83 -19.42
CA LYS A 264 18.80 -2.36 -20.12
C LYS A 264 17.52 -2.57 -19.30
N GLY A 265 17.38 -3.71 -18.63
CA GLY A 265 16.27 -3.97 -17.72
C GLY A 265 16.19 -2.96 -16.58
N LEU A 266 17.33 -2.61 -15.98
CA LEU A 266 17.41 -1.60 -14.92
C LEU A 266 17.16 -0.17 -15.43
N SER A 267 17.78 0.20 -16.56
CA SER A 267 17.52 1.48 -17.25
C SER A 267 16.02 1.68 -17.48
N TYR A 268 15.36 0.63 -17.96
CA TYR A 268 13.91 0.66 -18.14
C TYR A 268 13.17 0.93 -16.83
N LEU A 269 13.48 0.23 -15.75
CA LEU A 269 12.81 0.39 -14.45
C LEU A 269 13.05 1.78 -13.81
N HIS A 270 14.25 2.34 -13.99
CA HIS A 270 14.67 3.57 -13.31
C HIS A 270 14.29 4.83 -14.09
N GLU A 271 14.26 4.77 -15.42
CA GLU A 271 14.19 5.97 -16.26
C GLU A 271 13.12 5.91 -17.35
N GLU A 272 12.90 4.74 -17.98
CA GLU A 272 12.08 4.67 -19.21
C GLU A 272 10.64 4.22 -18.96
N SER A 273 10.37 3.52 -17.86
CA SER A 273 9.03 3.10 -17.47
C SER A 273 8.21 4.30 -16.98
N ARG A 274 6.90 4.24 -17.23
CA ARG A 274 5.95 5.28 -16.77
C ARG A 274 6.00 5.49 -15.25
N LEU A 275 6.30 4.43 -14.51
CA LEU A 275 6.47 4.46 -13.07
C LEU A 275 7.94 4.10 -12.79
N LYS A 276 8.65 4.95 -12.06
CA LYS A 276 10.02 4.64 -11.63
C LYS A 276 9.99 3.61 -10.52
N ILE A 277 10.78 2.56 -10.67
CA ILE A 277 10.75 1.39 -9.80
C ILE A 277 12.16 1.02 -9.38
N VAL A 278 12.40 0.94 -8.08
CA VAL A 278 13.62 0.35 -7.51
C VAL A 278 13.34 -1.11 -7.16
N HIS A 279 14.10 -2.03 -7.74
CA HIS A 279 13.91 -3.49 -7.64
C HIS A 279 14.27 -4.03 -6.24
N ARG A 280 15.38 -3.55 -5.66
CA ARG A 280 15.91 -3.85 -4.32
C ARG A 280 16.49 -5.24 -4.08
N ASP A 281 16.26 -6.19 -4.99
CA ASP A 281 16.79 -7.56 -4.85
C ASP A 281 17.46 -8.05 -6.15
N ILE A 282 18.32 -7.22 -6.74
CA ILE A 282 19.14 -7.62 -7.89
C ILE A 282 20.26 -8.53 -7.41
N LYS A 283 20.29 -9.76 -7.94
CA LYS A 283 21.28 -10.82 -7.66
C LYS A 283 21.23 -11.86 -8.76
N ALA A 284 22.26 -12.69 -8.89
CA ALA A 284 22.32 -13.71 -9.94
C ALA A 284 21.17 -14.73 -9.89
N THR A 285 20.54 -14.99 -8.74
CA THR A 285 19.37 -15.88 -8.65
C THR A 285 18.11 -15.27 -9.25
N ASN A 286 18.02 -13.94 -9.31
CA ASN A 286 16.85 -13.19 -9.77
C ASN A 286 17.02 -12.71 -11.22
N VAL A 287 18.13 -13.05 -11.88
CA VAL A 287 18.33 -12.89 -13.32
C VAL A 287 18.12 -14.25 -13.97
N LEU A 288 17.10 -14.38 -14.80
CA LEU A 288 16.81 -15.61 -15.55
C LEU A 288 17.30 -15.49 -17.00
N LEU A 289 17.54 -16.63 -17.64
CA LEU A 289 18.06 -16.73 -19.00
C LEU A 289 17.06 -17.47 -19.90
N ASP A 290 16.64 -16.82 -20.98
CA ASP A 290 15.84 -17.47 -22.03
C ASP A 290 16.70 -18.44 -22.87
N ASN A 291 16.07 -19.15 -23.80
CA ASN A 291 16.73 -20.08 -24.71
C ASN A 291 17.92 -19.47 -25.48
N ASP A 292 17.88 -18.18 -25.80
CA ASP A 292 18.93 -17.46 -26.54
C ASP A 292 19.97 -16.79 -25.61
N LEU A 293 19.93 -17.11 -24.31
CA LEU A 293 20.78 -16.52 -23.27
C LEU A 293 20.62 -14.99 -23.16
N ASN A 294 19.41 -14.47 -23.43
CA ASN A 294 19.06 -13.11 -23.05
C ASN A 294 18.69 -13.09 -21.56
N ALA A 295 19.21 -12.08 -20.84
CA ALA A 295 18.90 -11.87 -19.44
C ALA A 295 17.52 -11.23 -19.24
N LYS A 296 16.76 -11.77 -18.29
CA LYS A 296 15.48 -11.21 -17.82
C LYS A 296 15.47 -11.09 -16.30
N ILE A 297 15.20 -9.89 -15.79
CA ILE A 297 15.08 -9.61 -14.36
C ILE A 297 13.73 -10.13 -13.86
N SER A 298 13.77 -10.81 -12.72
CA SER A 298 12.62 -11.46 -12.07
C SER A 298 12.55 -11.10 -10.59
N ASP A 299 11.45 -11.48 -9.94
CA ASP A 299 11.23 -11.37 -8.49
C ASP A 299 11.05 -9.94 -7.97
N PHE A 300 9.89 -9.36 -8.32
CA PHE A 300 9.52 -8.00 -7.95
C PHE A 300 8.85 -7.91 -6.57
N GLY A 301 8.91 -8.97 -5.76
CA GLY A 301 8.25 -9.05 -4.46
C GLY A 301 8.69 -7.93 -3.50
N LEU A 302 9.94 -7.46 -3.60
CA LEU A 302 10.48 -6.39 -2.76
C LEU A 302 10.44 -4.99 -3.40
N ALA A 303 10.14 -4.89 -4.70
CA ALA A 303 10.25 -3.67 -5.49
C ALA A 303 9.42 -2.49 -4.91
N LYS A 304 9.85 -1.26 -5.20
CA LYS A 304 9.22 -0.04 -4.70
C LYS A 304 9.09 1.00 -5.81
N LEU A 305 7.96 1.71 -5.80
CA LEU A 305 7.76 2.90 -6.60
C LEU A 305 8.60 4.05 -6.02
N ASP A 306 9.29 4.75 -6.91
CA ASP A 306 9.99 5.99 -6.60
C ASP A 306 9.12 7.18 -7.01
N GLU A 307 8.62 7.90 -6.00
CA GLU A 307 7.85 9.12 -6.20
C GLU A 307 8.84 10.27 -6.34
N GLU A 308 9.02 10.75 -7.58
CA GLU A 308 10.04 11.72 -8.03
C GLU A 308 10.19 13.01 -7.21
N GLU A 309 9.27 13.26 -6.29
CA GLU A 309 9.28 14.41 -5.38
C GLU A 309 10.31 14.26 -4.24
N ASN A 310 10.86 13.06 -4.02
CA ASN A 310 11.81 12.78 -2.94
C ASN A 310 13.21 12.44 -3.46
N THR A 311 14.24 12.81 -2.68
CA THR A 311 15.64 12.42 -2.96
C THR A 311 15.93 10.95 -2.65
N HIS A 312 15.07 10.31 -1.86
CA HIS A 312 15.16 8.92 -1.44
C HIS A 312 13.81 8.42 -0.91
N ILE A 313 13.60 7.11 -0.97
CA ILE A 313 12.47 6.42 -0.37
C ILE A 313 12.89 5.96 1.04
N SER A 314 12.28 6.50 2.08
CA SER A 314 12.44 6.00 3.45
C SER A 314 11.64 4.71 3.64
N THR A 315 12.31 3.57 3.74
CA THR A 315 11.64 2.27 3.86
C THR A 315 12.39 1.29 4.76
N ARG A 316 11.67 0.26 5.25
CA ARG A 316 12.32 -0.84 5.97
C ARG A 316 13.35 -1.50 5.07
N ILE A 317 14.54 -1.73 5.61
CA ILE A 317 15.62 -2.45 4.93
C ILE A 317 15.12 -3.85 4.55
N ALA A 318 15.22 -4.18 3.27
CA ALA A 318 14.98 -5.50 2.71
C ALA A 318 15.81 -5.67 1.44
N GLY A 319 16.24 -6.91 1.18
CA GLY A 319 17.16 -7.27 0.11
C GLY A 319 18.09 -8.39 0.59
N THR A 320 18.97 -8.84 -0.30
CA THR A 320 19.91 -9.92 0.01
C THR A 320 21.25 -9.37 0.53
N ILE A 321 21.70 -9.86 1.69
CA ILE A 321 23.00 -9.49 2.28
C ILE A 321 24.11 -9.84 1.28
N GLY A 322 25.09 -8.94 1.12
CA GLY A 322 26.17 -9.04 0.13
C GLY A 322 25.86 -8.37 -1.21
N TYR A 323 24.59 -8.07 -1.51
CA TYR A 323 24.18 -7.31 -2.69
C TYR A 323 23.66 -5.91 -2.33
N MET A 324 23.22 -5.69 -1.08
CA MET A 324 22.71 -4.38 -0.65
C MET A 324 23.78 -3.29 -0.63
N ALA A 325 23.44 -2.13 -1.19
CA ALA A 325 24.27 -0.94 -1.10
C ALA A 325 24.47 -0.50 0.37
N PRO A 326 25.68 -0.09 0.76
CA PRO A 326 26.00 0.23 2.15
C PRO A 326 25.16 1.39 2.70
N GLU A 327 24.94 2.44 1.92
CA GLU A 327 24.11 3.59 2.30
C GLU A 327 22.66 3.18 2.58
N TYR A 328 22.13 2.26 1.79
CA TYR A 328 20.79 1.71 1.98
C TYR A 328 20.72 0.81 3.22
N ALA A 329 21.70 -0.09 3.39
CA ALA A 329 21.76 -1.00 4.53
C ALA A 329 21.97 -0.27 5.87
N MET A 330 22.69 0.85 5.87
CA MET A 330 22.99 1.62 7.09
C MET A 330 21.89 2.62 7.45
N ARG A 331 21.28 3.28 6.46
CA ARG A 331 20.38 4.43 6.69
C ARG A 331 18.92 4.17 6.32
N GLY A 332 18.64 3.10 5.57
CA GLY A 332 17.31 2.83 5.01
C GLY A 332 16.89 3.81 3.91
N TYR A 333 17.85 4.57 3.37
CA TYR A 333 17.62 5.53 2.29
C TYR A 333 17.75 4.79 0.97
N LEU A 334 16.61 4.51 0.36
CA LEU A 334 16.55 3.77 -0.89
C LEU A 334 16.51 4.73 -2.08
N THR A 335 17.35 4.49 -3.07
CA THR A 335 17.36 5.15 -4.38
C THR A 335 17.60 4.10 -5.46
N ASP A 336 17.44 4.47 -6.73
CA ASP A 336 17.84 3.66 -7.90
C ASP A 336 19.31 3.20 -7.81
N LYS A 337 20.18 3.98 -7.17
CA LYS A 337 21.60 3.63 -6.97
C LYS A 337 21.82 2.38 -6.13
N ALA A 338 20.85 1.98 -5.31
CA ALA A 338 20.92 0.71 -4.60
C ALA A 338 20.90 -0.50 -5.57
N ASP A 339 20.11 -0.43 -6.63
CA ASP A 339 20.10 -1.45 -7.69
C ASP A 339 21.37 -1.39 -8.54
N VAL A 340 21.93 -0.20 -8.78
CA VAL A 340 23.20 -0.03 -9.50
C VAL A 340 24.36 -0.70 -8.76
N TYR A 341 24.43 -0.53 -7.43
CA TYR A 341 25.41 -1.22 -6.60
C TYR A 341 25.23 -2.75 -6.68
N SER A 342 23.99 -3.22 -6.53
CA SER A 342 23.66 -4.65 -6.62
C SER A 342 24.03 -5.23 -7.99
N PHE A 343 23.80 -4.49 -9.08
CA PHE A 343 24.25 -4.83 -10.42
C PHE A 343 25.77 -4.92 -10.52
N GLY A 344 26.52 -4.02 -9.87
CA GLY A 344 27.97 -4.09 -9.78
C GLY A 344 28.46 -5.40 -9.17
N VAL A 345 27.81 -5.88 -8.11
CA VAL A 345 28.10 -7.20 -7.51
C VAL A 345 27.84 -8.33 -8.50
N VAL A 346 26.68 -8.33 -9.17
CA VAL A 346 26.35 -9.33 -10.21
C VAL A 346 27.34 -9.26 -11.38
N ALA A 347 27.84 -8.08 -11.72
CA ALA A 347 28.85 -7.93 -12.76
C ALA A 347 30.19 -8.55 -12.36
N LEU A 348 30.61 -8.40 -11.10
CA LEU A 348 31.79 -9.10 -10.57
C LEU A 348 31.60 -10.61 -10.60
N GLU A 349 30.43 -11.12 -10.24
CA GLU A 349 30.07 -12.55 -10.34
C GLU A 349 30.18 -13.07 -11.78
N ILE A 350 29.62 -12.32 -12.75
CA ILE A 350 29.70 -12.68 -14.17
C ILE A 350 31.13 -12.64 -14.69
N VAL A 351 31.95 -11.67 -14.30
CA VAL A 351 33.33 -11.54 -14.80
C VAL A 351 34.25 -12.58 -14.18
N SER A 352 34.20 -12.73 -12.85
CA SER A 352 35.05 -13.67 -12.12
C SER A 352 34.66 -15.12 -12.35
N GLY A 353 33.37 -15.41 -12.55
CA GLY A 353 32.87 -16.78 -12.48
C GLY A 353 32.85 -17.33 -11.04
N GLU A 354 32.97 -16.46 -10.03
CA GLU A 354 32.89 -16.81 -8.61
C GLU A 354 31.61 -16.27 -7.97
N SER A 355 31.09 -17.02 -6.99
CA SER A 355 29.87 -16.62 -6.26
C SER A 355 30.19 -15.68 -5.10
N ASN A 356 29.44 -14.58 -5.00
CA ASN A 356 29.61 -13.61 -3.91
C ASN A 356 29.26 -14.19 -2.53
N THR A 357 28.40 -15.22 -2.46
CA THR A 357 27.91 -15.81 -1.20
C THR A 357 28.69 -17.05 -0.75
N ASN A 358 29.43 -17.70 -1.65
CA ASN A 358 30.21 -18.91 -1.34
C ASN A 358 31.71 -18.62 -1.11
N TYR A 359 32.14 -17.37 -1.24
CA TYR A 359 33.52 -16.98 -1.01
C TYR A 359 33.88 -17.09 0.48
N ARG A 360 34.67 -18.11 0.84
CA ARG A 360 35.42 -18.20 2.10
C ARG A 360 36.88 -18.49 1.78
N PRO A 361 37.71 -17.48 1.52
CA PRO A 361 39.15 -17.68 1.58
C PRO A 361 39.52 -17.79 3.05
N LYS A 362 40.43 -18.73 3.32
CA LYS A 362 41.21 -18.70 4.55
C LYS A 362 41.87 -17.32 4.64
N GLU A 363 41.50 -16.59 5.70
CA GLU A 363 42.10 -15.36 6.21
C GLU A 363 41.91 -14.10 5.32
N ASP A 364 41.13 -13.16 5.88
CA ASP A 364 41.01 -11.71 5.60
C ASP A 364 40.14 -11.13 4.45
N LEU A 365 39.39 -11.90 3.66
CA LEU A 365 38.47 -11.33 2.65
C LEU A 365 37.08 -12.00 2.70
N VAL A 366 36.01 -11.22 2.96
CA VAL A 366 34.66 -11.77 3.25
C VAL A 366 33.74 -11.68 2.02
N HIS A 367 33.98 -10.76 1.08
CA HIS A 367 33.17 -10.56 -0.12
C HIS A 367 34.01 -10.30 -1.40
N LEU A 368 33.45 -10.53 -2.59
CA LEU A 368 34.13 -10.25 -3.88
C LEU A 368 34.53 -8.77 -4.05
N LEU A 369 33.79 -7.87 -3.39
CA LEU A 369 34.13 -6.45 -3.31
C LEU A 369 35.45 -6.20 -2.59
N ASP A 370 35.76 -6.99 -1.55
CA ASP A 370 37.03 -6.83 -0.81
C ASP A 370 38.21 -7.23 -1.70
N TRP A 371 38.02 -8.24 -2.56
CA TRP A 371 39.05 -8.69 -3.51
C TRP A 371 39.31 -7.67 -4.63
N SER A 372 38.27 -7.03 -5.17
CA SER A 372 38.45 -6.00 -6.21
C SER A 372 39.15 -4.75 -5.68
N LEU A 373 38.89 -4.36 -4.43
CA LEU A 373 39.59 -3.28 -3.73
C LEU A 373 41.07 -3.64 -3.46
N TRP A 374 41.37 -4.90 -3.15
CA TRP A 374 42.75 -5.36 -2.94
C TRP A 374 43.61 -5.28 -4.21
N ILE A 375 43.06 -5.58 -5.39
CA ILE A 375 43.80 -5.53 -6.66
C ILE A 375 44.10 -4.09 -7.12
N GLN A 376 43.35 -3.10 -6.61
CA GLN A 376 43.52 -1.69 -6.97
C GLN A 376 44.51 -0.95 -6.06
N GLY A 377 44.93 -1.53 -4.93
CA GLY A 377 46.00 -1.03 -4.06
C GLY A 377 47.33 -1.67 -4.38
#